data_AF-A0A946S654-F1
#
_entry.id   AF-A0A946S654-F1
#
_cell.length_a   1.000
_cell.length_b   1.000
_cell.length_c   1.000
_cell.angle_alpha   90.00
_cell.angle_beta   90.00
_cell.angle_gamma   90.00
#
_symmetry.space_group_name_H-M   'P 1'
#
loop_
_entity.id
_entity.type
_entity.pdbx_description
1 polymer ?
#
loop_
_entity_poly.entity_id
_entity_poly.type
_entity_poly.pdbx_seq_one_letter_code
_entity_poly.pdbx_strand_id
1 'polypeptide(L)'
;MASITLILGFIFIGITLEVIATSIMDFIKYRDPRLKGETYLWMLPVYAAVPYIYMFVTSTFKESGWIVKGFIYMTAFYLLELLAGLIIKALVGVSPWNYKDYRFHFKEVICLEYAPVWFIYGIVGERYYEFLISI
;
A
#
# COMPACT_ATOMS: atom_id res chain seq x y z
N MET A 1 9.53 -18.93 -2.86
CA MET A 1 9.64 -17.93 -3.95
C MET A 1 8.22 -17.47 -4.27
N ALA A 2 7.95 -16.17 -4.35
CA ALA A 2 6.62 -15.69 -4.73
C ALA A 2 6.32 -16.12 -6.17
N SER A 3 5.14 -16.67 -6.43
CA SER A 3 4.73 -17.05 -7.79
C SER A 3 4.45 -15.80 -8.63
N ILE A 4 4.56 -15.92 -9.95
CA ILE A 4 4.24 -14.82 -10.86
C ILE A 4 2.77 -14.37 -10.72
N THR A 5 1.87 -15.32 -10.47
CA THR A 5 0.45 -15.08 -10.19
C THR A 5 0.27 -14.18 -8.98
N LEU A 6 1.03 -14.42 -7.91
CA LEU A 6 0.96 -13.64 -6.69
C LEU A 6 1.42 -12.19 -6.93
N ILE A 7 2.55 -12.01 -7.63
CA ILE A 7 3.09 -10.69 -7.95
C ILE A 7 2.12 -9.90 -8.82
N LEU A 8 1.62 -10.51 -9.90
CA LEU A 8 0.65 -9.86 -10.80
C LEU A 8 -0.68 -9.55 -10.09
N GLY A 9 -1.16 -10.45 -9.24
CA GLY A 9 -2.38 -10.23 -8.45
C GLY A 9 -2.25 -9.00 -7.55
N PHE A 10 -1.13 -8.86 -6.85
CA PHE A 10 -0.87 -7.68 -6.00
C PHE A 10 -0.68 -6.40 -6.80
N ILE A 11 -0.01 -6.45 -7.95
CA ILE A 11 0.10 -5.31 -8.86
C ILE A 11 -1.29 -4.81 -9.30
N PHE A 12 -2.13 -5.71 -9.80
CA PHE A 12 -3.42 -5.33 -10.37
C PHE A 12 -4.40 -4.85 -9.31
N ILE A 13 -4.50 -5.54 -8.17
CA ILE A 13 -5.38 -5.09 -7.09
C ILE A 13 -4.89 -3.78 -6.48
N GLY A 14 -3.57 -3.62 -6.31
CA GLY A 14 -2.97 -2.41 -5.76
C GLY A 14 -3.28 -1.18 -6.61
N ILE A 15 -3.01 -1.26 -7.91
CA ILE A 15 -3.34 -0.18 -8.86
C ILE A 15 -4.84 0.12 -8.84
N THR A 16 -5.68 -0.91 -8.85
CA THR A 16 -7.15 -0.73 -8.84
C THR A 16 -7.62 -0.01 -7.58
N LEU A 17 -7.13 -0.43 -6.41
CA LEU A 17 -7.47 0.18 -5.13
C LEU A 17 -6.97 1.63 -5.05
N GLU A 18 -5.78 1.92 -5.59
CA GLU A 18 -5.24 3.28 -5.60
C GLU A 18 -6.05 4.22 -6.49
N VAL A 19 -6.42 3.79 -7.70
CA VAL A 19 -7.28 4.57 -8.60
C VAL A 19 -8.64 4.83 -7.94
N ILE A 20 -9.22 3.84 -7.26
CA ILE A 20 -10.47 4.03 -6.51
C ILE A 20 -10.26 5.03 -5.35
N ALA A 21 -9.18 4.88 -4.59
CA ALA A 21 -8.90 5.73 -3.43
C ALA A 21 -8.65 7.20 -3.84
N THR A 22 -7.83 7.44 -4.87
CA THR A 22 -7.55 8.79 -5.36
C THR A 22 -8.80 9.45 -5.93
N SER A 23 -9.63 8.69 -6.66
CA SER A 23 -10.93 9.13 -7.13
C SER A 23 -11.87 9.57 -5.99
N ILE A 24 -11.97 8.79 -4.93
CA ILE A 24 -12.79 9.12 -3.75
C ILE A 24 -12.24 10.36 -3.03
N MET A 25 -10.92 10.42 -2.80
CA MET A 25 -10.28 11.56 -2.13
C MET A 25 -10.47 12.86 -2.89
N ASP A 26 -10.26 12.84 -4.21
CA ASP A 26 -10.46 14.01 -5.07
C ASP A 26 -11.92 14.43 -5.14
N PHE A 27 -12.86 13.49 -5.16
CA PHE A 27 -14.28 13.82 -5.07
C PHE A 27 -14.63 14.50 -3.74
N ILE A 28 -14.11 14.01 -2.62
CA ILE A 28 -14.35 14.64 -1.30
C ILE A 28 -13.85 16.09 -1.28
N LYS A 29 -12.67 16.33 -1.88
CA LYS A 29 -11.99 17.64 -1.88
C LYS A 29 -12.58 18.63 -2.89
N TYR A 30 -12.79 18.20 -4.14
CA TYR A 30 -13.14 19.08 -5.25
C TYR A 30 -14.59 18.92 -5.73
N ARG A 31 -15.31 17.88 -5.28
CA ARG A 31 -16.69 17.55 -5.68
C ARG A 31 -16.88 17.35 -7.18
N ASP A 32 -15.84 16.89 -7.89
CA ASP A 32 -15.91 16.56 -9.31
C ASP A 32 -16.62 15.22 -9.55
N PRO A 33 -17.83 15.19 -10.12
CA PRO A 33 -18.62 13.97 -10.27
C PRO A 33 -18.04 12.99 -11.30
N ARG A 34 -17.00 13.38 -12.05
CA ARG A 34 -16.35 12.50 -13.03
C ARG A 34 -15.56 11.37 -12.36
N LEU A 35 -15.24 11.48 -11.06
CA LEU A 35 -14.60 10.42 -10.27
C LEU A 35 -13.34 9.87 -10.93
N LYS A 36 -12.51 10.77 -11.48
CA LYS A 36 -11.22 10.39 -12.06
C LYS A 36 -10.26 10.02 -10.93
N GLY A 37 -9.62 8.86 -11.08
CA GLY A 37 -8.54 8.43 -10.21
C GLY A 37 -7.23 8.33 -10.98
N GLU A 38 -6.14 8.51 -10.27
CA GLU A 38 -4.79 8.49 -10.82
C GLU A 38 -3.92 7.52 -10.01
N THR A 39 -2.90 6.96 -10.66
CA THR A 39 -1.80 6.19 -10.05
C THR A 39 -0.52 6.46 -10.85
N TYR A 40 0.63 6.12 -10.30
CA TYR A 40 1.93 6.29 -10.93
C TYR A 40 2.47 4.96 -11.43
N LEU A 41 3.16 4.94 -12.58
CA LEU A 41 3.85 3.73 -13.05
C LEU A 41 4.88 3.19 -12.04
N TRP A 42 5.45 4.08 -11.21
CA TRP A 42 6.33 3.71 -10.10
C TRP A 42 5.68 2.85 -9.02
N MET A 43 4.35 2.75 -9.02
CA MET A 43 3.62 1.89 -8.09
C MET A 43 3.69 0.40 -8.49
N LEU A 44 3.99 0.08 -9.76
CA LEU A 44 4.20 -1.30 -10.21
C LEU A 44 5.24 -2.05 -9.36
N PRO A 45 6.50 -1.57 -9.22
CA PRO A 45 7.49 -2.24 -8.38
C PRO A 45 7.13 -2.22 -6.89
N VAL A 46 6.43 -1.19 -6.41
CA VAL A 46 5.99 -1.10 -5.00
C VAL A 46 4.99 -2.22 -4.71
N TYR A 47 3.95 -2.36 -5.52
CA TYR A 47 2.96 -3.43 -5.36
C TYR A 47 3.55 -4.82 -5.61
N ALA A 48 4.53 -4.95 -6.50
CA ALA A 48 5.27 -6.21 -6.70
C ALA A 48 6.02 -6.66 -5.43
N ALA A 49 6.41 -5.73 -4.55
CA ALA A 49 7.14 -6.02 -3.31
C ALA A 49 6.21 -6.45 -2.16
N VAL A 50 4.94 -6.01 -2.17
CA VAL A 50 3.94 -6.31 -1.14
C VAL A 50 3.78 -7.80 -0.81
N PRO A 51 3.68 -8.75 -1.76
CA PRO A 51 3.50 -10.17 -1.43
C PRO A 51 4.65 -10.77 -0.61
N TYR A 52 5.85 -10.20 -0.69
CA TYR A 52 6.98 -10.64 0.15
C TYR A 52 6.80 -10.25 1.62
N ILE A 53 6.14 -9.12 1.89
CA ILE A 53 5.75 -8.73 3.25
C ILE A 53 4.76 -9.76 3.80
N TYR A 54 3.73 -10.10 3.03
CA TYR A 54 2.76 -11.12 3.43
C TYR A 54 3.42 -12.47 3.68
N MET A 55 4.28 -12.94 2.77
CA MET A 55 5.03 -14.18 2.94
C MET A 55 5.90 -14.16 4.22
N PHE A 56 6.58 -13.05 4.52
CA PHE A 56 7.39 -12.92 5.72
C PHE A 56 6.53 -12.98 6.99
N VAL A 57 5.43 -12.24 7.03
CA VAL A 57 4.58 -12.18 8.22
C VAL A 57 3.85 -13.50 8.47
N THR A 58 3.28 -14.11 7.43
CA THR A 58 2.57 -15.39 7.56
C THR A 58 3.50 -16.58 7.85
N SER A 59 4.79 -16.49 7.52
CA SER A 59 5.76 -17.53 7.87
C SER A 59 6.36 -17.36 9.27
N THR A 60 6.63 -16.12 9.68
CA THR A 60 7.33 -15.81 10.94
C THR A 60 6.38 -15.66 12.12
N PHE A 61 5.19 -15.11 11.90
CA PHE A 61 4.21 -14.79 12.95
C PHE A 61 2.94 -15.63 12.83
N LYS A 62 3.08 -16.94 12.56
CA LYS A 62 1.97 -17.87 12.33
C LYS A 62 0.95 -17.89 13.47
N GLU A 63 1.45 -18.00 14.70
CA GLU A 63 0.65 -18.12 15.93
C GLU A 63 0.09 -16.77 16.42
N SER A 64 0.51 -15.66 15.82
CA SER A 64 0.06 -14.33 16.21
C SER A 64 -1.38 -14.10 15.76
N GLY A 65 -2.21 -13.57 16.67
CA GLY A 65 -3.55 -13.12 16.34
C GLY A 65 -3.54 -11.98 15.31
N TRP A 66 -4.68 -11.82 14.63
CA TRP A 66 -4.83 -10.83 13.55
C TRP A 66 -4.47 -9.41 13.99
N ILE A 67 -4.78 -9.01 15.23
CA ILE A 67 -4.45 -7.67 15.75
C ILE A 67 -2.93 -7.40 15.66
N VAL A 68 -2.12 -8.35 16.13
CA VAL A 68 -0.66 -8.22 16.13
C VAL A 68 -0.14 -8.17 14.70
N LYS A 69 -0.62 -9.07 13.83
CA LYS A 69 -0.26 -9.06 12.41
C LYS A 69 -0.63 -7.74 11.73
N GLY A 70 -1.79 -7.17 12.04
CA GLY A 70 -2.24 -5.89 11.50
C GLY A 70 -1.28 -4.74 11.81
N PHE A 71 -0.77 -4.66 13.05
CA PHE A 71 0.25 -3.67 13.40
C PHE A 71 1.59 -3.91 12.70
N ILE A 72 1.98 -5.18 12.50
CA ILE A 72 3.19 -5.55 11.74
C ILE A 72 3.03 -5.11 10.28
N TYR A 73 1.91 -5.43 9.63
CA TYR A 73 1.63 -5.01 8.25
C TYR A 73 1.59 -3.49 8.11
N MET A 74 0.87 -2.81 8.99
CA MET A 74 0.81 -1.35 9.01
C MET A 74 2.21 -0.73 9.05
N THR A 75 3.07 -1.23 9.94
CA THR A 75 4.46 -0.75 10.06
C THR A 75 5.26 -1.08 8.80
N ALA A 76 5.14 -2.29 8.26
CA ALA A 76 5.84 -2.71 7.06
C ALA A 76 5.43 -1.89 5.82
N PHE A 77 4.15 -1.53 5.70
CA PHE A 77 3.66 -0.68 4.61
C PHE A 77 4.16 0.75 4.73
N TYR A 78 4.19 1.31 5.93
CA TYR A 78 4.84 2.62 6.14
C TYR A 78 6.32 2.59 5.76
N LEU A 79 7.04 1.53 6.13
CA LEU A 79 8.45 1.40 5.75
C LEU A 79 8.61 1.26 4.23
N LEU A 80 7.75 0.47 3.57
CA LEU A 80 7.76 0.33 2.11
C LEU A 80 7.47 1.66 1.42
N GLU A 81 6.41 2.37 1.83
CA GLU A 81 6.01 3.68 1.29
C GLU A 81 7.13 4.71 1.49
N LEU A 82 7.71 4.77 2.70
CA LEU A 82 8.80 5.67 3.02
C LEU A 82 10.05 5.39 2.17
N LEU A 83 10.49 4.14 2.09
CA LEU A 83 11.66 3.77 1.32
C LEU A 83 11.45 4.01 -0.17
N ALA A 84 10.32 3.55 -0.72
CA ALA A 84 9.99 3.76 -2.12
C ALA A 84 9.89 5.24 -2.45
N GLY A 85 9.13 6.02 -1.68
CA GLY A 85 8.95 7.45 -1.94
C GLY A 85 10.24 8.24 -1.82
N LEU A 86 11.14 7.90 -0.88
CA LEU A 86 12.46 8.53 -0.79
C LEU A 86 13.37 8.16 -1.97
N ILE A 87 13.39 6.89 -2.39
CA ILE A 87 14.17 6.44 -3.55
C ILE A 87 13.66 7.12 -4.82
N ILE A 88 12.35 7.13 -5.05
CA ILE A 88 11.75 7.75 -6.24
C ILE A 88 12.01 9.27 -6.21
N LYS A 89 11.83 9.94 -5.06
CA LYS A 89 12.15 11.36 -4.90
C LYS A 89 13.62 11.65 -5.17
N ALA A 90 14.54 10.76 -4.80
CA ALA A 90 15.96 10.90 -5.12
C ALA A 90 16.28 10.69 -6.61
N LEU A 91 15.56 9.80 -7.31
CA LEU A 91 15.78 9.49 -8.72
C LEU A 91 15.18 10.52 -9.68
N VAL A 92 13.97 11.01 -9.40
CA VAL A 92 13.22 11.87 -10.33
C VAL A 92 12.77 13.21 -9.73
N GLY A 93 13.17 13.51 -8.50
CA GLY A 93 12.90 14.78 -7.82
C GLY A 93 11.52 14.88 -7.15
N VAL A 94 10.62 13.94 -7.40
CA VAL A 94 9.24 13.92 -6.85
C VAL A 94 8.87 12.55 -6.30
N SER A 95 8.02 12.51 -5.29
CA SER A 95 7.45 11.29 -4.72
C SER A 95 6.04 11.06 -5.30
N PRO A 96 5.59 9.80 -5.48
CA PRO A 96 4.19 9.50 -5.82
C PRO A 96 3.21 10.07 -4.80
N TRP A 97 3.63 10.13 -3.54
CA TRP A 97 2.84 10.70 -2.44
C TRP A 97 3.30 12.10 -2.08
N ASN A 98 2.34 12.97 -1.75
CA ASN A 98 2.59 14.31 -1.24
C ASN A 98 1.62 14.64 -0.10
N TYR A 99 2.04 14.34 1.13
CA TYR A 99 1.26 14.60 2.34
C TYR A 99 1.63 15.92 3.03
N LYS A 100 2.23 16.89 2.33
CA LYS A 100 2.69 18.16 2.94
C LYS A 100 1.61 18.93 3.71
N ASP A 101 0.35 18.76 3.31
CA ASP A 101 -0.79 19.48 3.89
C ASP A 101 -1.42 18.73 5.09
N TYR A 102 -0.92 17.53 5.43
CA TYR A 102 -1.39 16.72 6.56
C TYR A 102 -0.57 17.01 7.80
N ARG A 103 -1.20 17.01 8.98
CA ARG A 103 -0.54 17.40 10.23
C ARG A 103 0.52 16.39 10.67
N PHE A 104 0.25 15.11 10.49
CA PHE A 104 1.13 14.03 10.95
C PHE A 104 1.91 13.38 9.81
N HIS A 105 2.34 14.19 8.84
CA HIS A 105 3.20 13.76 7.76
C HIS A 105 4.67 13.60 8.20
N PHE A 106 5.40 12.69 7.55
CA PHE A 106 6.83 12.57 7.70
C PHE A 106 7.51 12.62 6.33
N LYS A 107 8.44 13.58 6.16
CA LYS A 107 9.13 13.89 4.89
C LYS A 107 8.20 14.12 3.68
N GLU A 108 6.92 14.40 3.94
CA GLU A 108 5.86 14.50 2.91
C GLU A 108 5.56 13.19 2.18
N VAL A 109 6.24 12.09 2.54
CA VAL A 109 6.16 10.79 1.85
C VAL A 109 5.18 9.85 2.52
N ILE A 110 5.10 9.85 3.86
CA ILE A 110 4.11 9.06 4.61
C ILE A 110 3.27 9.98 5.50
N CYS A 111 2.07 9.55 5.85
CA CYS A 111 1.20 10.25 6.78
C CYS A 111 0.61 9.29 7.82
N LEU A 112 0.84 9.58 9.10
CA LEU A 112 0.41 8.73 10.23
C LEU A 112 -1.11 8.67 10.38
N GLU A 113 -1.85 9.61 9.78
CA GLU A 113 -3.32 9.60 9.77
C GLU A 113 -3.87 8.40 8.98
N TYR A 114 -3.09 7.82 8.06
CA TYR A 114 -3.44 6.62 7.28
C TYR A 114 -3.19 5.31 8.04
N ALA A 115 -2.77 5.35 9.30
CA ALA A 115 -2.46 4.14 10.07
C ALA A 115 -3.65 3.16 10.13
N PRO A 116 -4.91 3.61 10.35
CA PRO A 116 -6.06 2.71 10.30
C PRO A 116 -6.25 2.06 8.92
N VAL A 117 -6.00 2.81 7.84
CA VAL A 117 -6.11 2.30 6.47
C VAL A 117 -5.08 1.20 6.23
N TRP A 118 -3.81 1.43 6.58
CA TRP A 118 -2.75 0.44 6.41
C TRP A 118 -2.94 -0.80 7.27
N PHE A 119 -3.45 -0.62 8.49
CA PHE A 119 -3.83 -1.75 9.34
C PHE A 119 -4.91 -2.61 8.67
N ILE A 120 -6.00 -1.99 8.20
CA ILE A 120 -7.11 -2.70 7.55
C ILE A 120 -6.63 -3.39 6.27
N TYR A 121 -5.86 -2.69 5.43
CA TYR A 121 -5.28 -3.27 4.21
C TYR A 121 -4.34 -4.44 4.51
N GLY A 122 -3.61 -4.39 5.62
CA GLY A 122 -2.80 -5.51 6.08
C GLY A 122 -3.63 -6.76 6.37
N ILE A 123 -4.71 -6.61 7.15
CA ILE A 123 -5.56 -7.76 7.52
C ILE A 123 -6.33 -8.29 6.31
N VAL A 124 -6.94 -7.41 5.52
CA VAL A 124 -7.73 -7.81 4.35
C VAL A 124 -6.81 -8.39 3.27
N GLY A 125 -5.64 -7.80 3.07
CA GLY A 125 -4.68 -8.28 2.08
C GLY A 125 -4.01 -9.61 2.48
N GLU A 126 -3.93 -9.96 3.76
CA GLU A 126 -3.52 -11.31 4.18
C GLU A 126 -4.52 -12.35 3.67
N ARG A 127 -5.84 -12.05 3.73
CA ARG A 127 -6.88 -12.94 3.16
C ARG A 127 -6.77 -13.05 1.64
N TYR A 128 -6.49 -11.95 0.96
CA TYR A 128 -6.26 -11.98 -0.48
C TYR A 128 -5.00 -12.76 -0.85
N TYR A 129 -3.93 -12.63 -0.06
CA TYR A 129 -2.71 -13.42 -0.20
C TYR A 129 -3.01 -14.92 -0.03
N GLU A 130 -3.72 -15.31 1.04
CA GLU A 130 -4.15 -16.69 1.31
C GLU A 130 -4.99 -17.27 0.16
N PHE A 131 -5.87 -16.46 -0.42
CA PHE A 131 -6.64 -16.83 -1.61
C PHE A 131 -5.73 -17.07 -2.82
N LEU A 132 -4.82 -16.16 -3.13
CA LEU A 132 -3.96 -16.28 -4.31
C LEU A 132 -2.99 -17.46 -4.24
N ILE A 133 -2.54 -17.87 -3.05
CA ILE A 133 -1.69 -19.06 -2.89
C ILE A 133 -2.49 -20.38 -2.96
N SER A 134 -3.82 -20.33 -2.91
CA SER A 134 -4.71 -21.51 -2.97
C SER A 134 -5.16 -21.87 -4.38
N ILE A 135 -4.92 -20.99 -5.36
CA ILE A 135 -5.20 -21.19 -6.79
C ILE A 135 -3.99 -21.89 -7.43
#